data_AF-A0A843JA32-F1
#
_entry.id   AF-A0A843JA32-F1
#
_cell.length_a   1.000
_cell.length_b   1.000
_cell.length_c   1.000
_cell.angle_alpha   90.00
_cell.angle_beta   90.00
_cell.angle_gamma   90.00
#
_symmetry.space_group_name_H-M   'P 1'
#
loop_
_entity.id
_entity.type
_entity.pdbx_description
1 polymer ?
#
loop_
_entity_poly.entity_id
_entity_poly.type
_entity_poly.pdbx_seq_one_letter_code
_entity_poly.pdbx_strand_id
1 'polypeptide(L)'
;MTKKVAIPPMISDTIASGIAELDGFLFDAADRCPYCGGELRSHDIKQKVFARIDTDMIKGINGSAVIDATADGNGSGYDKGDGGTDRGRNISVKVRRRRCTACGKLVYSKSPFYDGIRTGAPIADFCMVNRDLHPPNHIAKILGKLGIIVTPATVRNILQSDIPELSNPENIPSVNIYGIIFPSSLLNISERIRRGR
;
A
#
# COMPACT_ATOMS: atom_id res chain seq x y z
N MET A 1 -2.73 -5.42 -28.18
CA MET A 1 -4.02 -4.72 -27.96
C MET A 1 -4.27 -4.58 -26.47
N THR A 2 -4.26 -3.37 -25.90
CA THR A 2 -4.63 -3.16 -24.49
C THR A 2 -6.16 -3.27 -24.35
N LYS A 3 -6.64 -4.38 -23.80
CA LYS A 3 -8.06 -4.59 -23.50
C LYS A 3 -8.54 -3.45 -22.61
N LYS A 4 -9.62 -2.77 -22.99
CA LYS A 4 -10.24 -1.75 -22.11
C LYS A 4 -10.77 -2.47 -20.88
N VAL A 5 -10.14 -2.20 -19.75
CA VAL A 5 -10.55 -2.74 -18.45
C VAL A 5 -11.55 -1.78 -17.82
N ALA A 6 -12.74 -2.30 -17.51
CA ALA A 6 -13.79 -1.60 -16.78
C ALA A 6 -13.63 -1.88 -15.29
N ILE A 7 -13.55 -0.83 -14.49
CA ILE A 7 -13.52 -0.93 -13.03
C ILE A 7 -14.86 -0.38 -12.52
N PRO A 8 -15.65 -1.18 -11.80
CA PRO A 8 -16.87 -0.69 -11.17
C PRO A 8 -16.55 0.48 -10.22
N PRO A 9 -17.29 1.60 -10.27
CA PRO A 9 -17.02 2.78 -9.46
C PRO A 9 -17.02 2.46 -7.96
N MET A 10 -17.96 1.62 -7.49
CA MET A 10 -18.02 1.20 -6.09
C MET A 10 -16.71 0.55 -5.57
N ILE A 11 -16.01 -0.23 -6.40
CA ILE A 11 -14.75 -0.86 -6.01
C ILE A 11 -13.65 0.19 -5.87
N SER A 12 -13.58 1.12 -6.83
CA SER A 12 -12.64 2.24 -6.76
C SER A 12 -12.86 3.07 -5.50
N ASP A 13 -14.11 3.43 -5.20
CA ASP A 13 -14.45 4.28 -4.05
C ASP A 13 -14.14 3.60 -2.72
N THR A 14 -14.45 2.30 -2.62
CA THR A 14 -14.16 1.50 -1.42
C THR A 14 -12.66 1.41 -1.17
N ILE A 15 -11.87 1.14 -2.21
CA ILE A 15 -10.41 1.04 -2.10
C ILE A 15 -9.79 2.40 -1.77
N ALA A 16 -10.18 3.46 -2.48
CA ALA A 16 -9.65 4.81 -2.26
C ALA A 16 -9.94 5.30 -0.84
N SER A 17 -11.18 5.14 -0.37
CA SER A 17 -11.59 5.51 0.99
C SER A 17 -10.84 4.69 2.05
N GLY A 18 -10.77 3.36 1.88
CA GLY A 18 -10.07 2.49 2.83
C GLY A 18 -8.55 2.74 2.88
N ILE A 19 -7.92 3.14 1.77
CA ILE A 19 -6.53 3.58 1.76
C ILE A 19 -6.38 4.94 2.46
N ALA A 20 -7.29 5.89 2.23
CA ALA A 20 -7.22 7.20 2.87
C ALA A 20 -7.33 7.10 4.42
N GLU A 21 -8.16 6.19 4.92
CA GLU A 21 -8.30 5.91 6.37
C GLU A 21 -7.03 5.41 7.05
N LEU A 22 -6.05 4.88 6.28
CA LEU A 22 -4.78 4.42 6.83
C LEU A 22 -3.85 5.55 7.26
N ASP A 23 -4.13 6.80 6.88
CA ASP A 23 -3.18 7.87 7.14
C ASP A 23 -3.01 8.14 8.64
N GLY A 24 -1.76 8.07 9.09
CA GLY A 24 -1.38 8.15 10.49
C GLY A 24 -1.66 6.90 11.34
N PHE A 25 -2.25 5.84 10.77
CA PHE A 25 -2.63 4.63 11.53
C PHE A 25 -1.39 3.96 12.15
N LEU A 26 -1.49 3.58 13.44
CA LEU A 26 -0.39 2.93 14.18
C LEU A 26 -0.56 1.41 14.21
N PHE A 27 0.38 0.71 13.59
CA PHE A 27 0.56 -0.73 13.76
C PHE A 27 1.44 -1.00 14.99
N ASP A 28 0.84 -1.55 16.04
CA ASP A 28 1.49 -1.83 17.33
C ASP A 28 1.49 -3.32 17.72
N ALA A 29 0.70 -4.14 17.03
CA ALA A 29 0.57 -5.55 17.36
C ALA A 29 1.86 -6.34 17.06
N ALA A 30 2.46 -6.94 18.08
CA ALA A 30 3.58 -7.87 17.95
C ALA A 30 3.59 -8.83 19.14
N ASP A 31 3.68 -10.14 18.87
CA ASP A 31 3.55 -11.16 19.92
C ASP A 31 4.91 -11.45 20.57
N ARG A 32 5.76 -12.20 19.87
CA ARG A 32 7.09 -12.62 20.31
C ARG A 32 8.11 -12.37 19.21
N CYS A 33 9.39 -12.37 19.58
CA CYS A 33 10.47 -12.26 18.63
C CYS A 33 10.42 -13.42 17.61
N PRO A 34 10.29 -13.17 16.29
CA PRO A 34 10.25 -14.23 15.28
C PRO A 34 11.59 -14.97 15.14
N TYR A 35 12.67 -14.44 15.74
CA TYR A 35 14.00 -15.04 15.66
C TYR A 35 14.35 -15.95 16.84
N CYS A 36 13.77 -15.73 18.03
CA CYS A 36 14.13 -16.48 19.24
C CYS A 36 12.97 -16.75 20.21
N GLY A 37 11.75 -16.27 19.93
CA GLY A 37 10.60 -16.41 20.82
C GLY A 37 10.62 -15.52 22.08
N GLY A 38 11.65 -14.70 22.26
CA GLY A 38 11.80 -13.81 23.41
C GLY A 38 10.77 -12.66 23.43
N GLU A 39 10.64 -12.04 24.61
CA GLU A 39 9.73 -10.92 24.83
C GLU A 39 10.17 -9.65 24.09
N LEU A 40 9.19 -8.81 23.77
CA LEU A 40 9.38 -7.60 22.97
C LEU A 40 9.09 -6.36 23.80
N ARG A 41 10.11 -5.50 23.96
CA ARG A 41 9.95 -4.17 24.57
C ARG A 41 9.77 -3.12 23.49
N SER A 42 8.85 -2.18 23.70
CA SER A 42 8.68 -1.00 22.84
C SER A 42 10.01 -0.26 22.67
N HIS A 43 10.36 0.08 21.42
CA HIS A 43 11.56 0.84 21.10
C HIS A 43 11.20 2.23 20.57
N ASP A 44 10.83 2.34 19.30
CA ASP A 44 10.48 3.59 18.64
C ASP A 44 9.39 3.36 17.57
N ILE A 45 8.88 4.44 16.98
CA ILE A 45 7.84 4.39 15.95
C ILE A 45 8.42 4.96 14.67
N LYS A 46 8.25 4.21 13.56
CA LYS A 46 8.71 4.64 12.24
C LYS A 46 7.51 4.97 11.35
N GLN A 47 7.54 6.12 10.69
CA GLN A 47 6.59 6.47 9.65
C GLN A 47 7.02 5.82 8.32
N LYS A 48 6.08 5.18 7.62
CA LYS A 48 6.29 4.55 6.31
C LYS A 48 5.18 5.00 5.36
N VAL A 49 5.55 5.37 4.14
CA VAL A 49 4.55 5.64 3.09
C VAL A 49 3.89 4.32 2.71
N PHE A 50 2.57 4.24 2.81
CA PHE A 50 1.78 3.07 2.46
C PHE A 50 1.39 3.12 0.97
N ALA A 51 0.87 4.26 0.52
CA ALA A 51 0.42 4.48 -0.85
C ALA A 51 0.54 5.96 -1.22
N ARG A 52 0.49 6.27 -2.51
CA ARG A 52 0.22 7.62 -3.01
C ARG A 52 -1.15 7.59 -3.68
N ILE A 53 -2.01 8.53 -3.32
CA ILE A 53 -3.42 8.61 -3.77
C ILE A 53 -3.63 9.83 -4.64
N ASP A 54 -4.50 9.74 -5.65
CA ASP A 54 -4.95 10.89 -6.42
C ASP A 54 -6.00 11.69 -5.62
N THR A 55 -5.66 12.93 -5.27
CA THR A 55 -6.51 13.77 -4.42
C THR A 55 -7.79 14.23 -5.11
N ASP A 56 -7.84 14.24 -6.44
CA ASP A 56 -9.06 14.62 -7.16
C ASP A 56 -10.12 13.52 -7.14
N MET A 57 -9.71 12.24 -7.07
CA MET A 57 -10.66 11.14 -6.90
C MET A 57 -11.34 11.18 -5.53
N ILE A 58 -10.63 11.59 -4.48
CA ILE A 58 -11.19 11.60 -3.11
C ILE A 58 -12.14 12.78 -2.89
N LYS A 59 -11.85 13.94 -3.50
CA LYS A 59 -12.73 15.12 -3.45
C LYS A 59 -14.11 14.86 -4.06
N GLY A 60 -14.21 13.95 -5.04
CA GLY A 60 -15.48 13.56 -5.65
C GLY A 60 -16.36 12.65 -4.78
N ILE A 61 -15.76 11.95 -3.81
CA ILE A 61 -16.45 10.99 -2.94
C ILE A 61 -17.02 11.69 -1.69
N ASN A 62 -16.24 12.57 -1.09
CA ASN A 62 -16.66 13.34 0.10
C ASN A 62 -17.08 14.74 -0.34
N GLY A 63 -18.36 14.93 -0.69
CA GLY A 63 -18.92 16.25 -0.95
C GLY A 63 -18.59 17.20 0.21
N SER A 64 -17.73 18.18 -0.06
CA SER A 64 -17.32 19.28 0.85
C SER A 64 -17.23 18.94 2.34
N ALA A 65 -16.10 18.38 2.77
CA ALA A 65 -15.61 18.56 4.15
C ALA A 65 -14.09 18.34 4.23
N VAL A 66 -13.36 19.45 4.35
CA VAL A 66 -12.05 19.62 5.03
C VAL A 66 -11.04 18.46 5.02
N ILE A 67 -9.94 18.66 4.29
CA ILE A 67 -8.61 18.36 4.82
C ILE A 67 -7.72 19.57 4.59
N ASP A 68 -7.56 20.36 5.65
CA ASP A 68 -6.71 21.53 5.69
C ASP A 68 -5.26 21.18 5.34
N ALA A 69 -4.66 22.12 4.62
CA ALA A 69 -3.25 22.20 4.35
C ALA A 69 -2.48 22.40 5.67
N THR A 70 -1.84 21.36 6.20
CA THR A 70 -0.63 21.55 6.98
C THR A 70 0.56 21.41 6.04
N ALA A 71 0.93 22.56 5.48
CA ALA A 71 2.24 22.78 4.90
C ALA A 71 3.26 22.85 6.03
N ASP A 72 3.89 21.72 6.35
CA ASP A 72 5.17 21.72 7.06
C ASP A 72 6.20 21.08 6.14
N GLY A 73 7.06 21.94 5.59
CA GLY A 73 8.13 21.56 4.70
C GLY A 73 9.20 20.74 5.41
N ASN A 74 9.64 19.67 4.75
CA ASN A 74 11.06 19.44 4.58
C ASN A 74 11.31 18.56 3.35
N GLY A 75 12.09 19.09 2.42
CA GLY A 75 12.31 18.53 1.10
C GLY A 75 13.28 17.37 1.06
N SER A 76 13.16 16.58 0.00
CA SER A 76 14.30 15.97 -0.68
C SER A 76 13.99 15.99 -2.17
N GLY A 77 14.76 16.78 -2.90
CA GLY A 77 14.50 17.12 -4.29
C GLY A 77 14.65 15.95 -5.26
N TYR A 78 13.82 15.98 -6.30
CA TYR A 78 14.02 15.26 -7.55
C TYR A 78 13.42 16.09 -8.70
N ASP A 79 14.28 16.34 -9.69
CA ASP A 79 14.07 16.64 -11.12
C ASP A 79 12.97 17.60 -11.62
N LYS A 80 13.43 18.64 -12.33
CA LYS A 80 12.65 19.42 -13.30
C LYS A 80 12.35 18.52 -14.52
N GLY A 81 11.08 18.23 -14.78
CA GLY A 81 10.62 17.57 -16.00
C GLY A 81 9.12 17.74 -16.23
N ASP A 82 8.79 18.60 -17.18
CA ASP A 82 7.59 18.63 -18.05
C ASP A 82 6.24 18.07 -17.54
N GLY A 83 5.32 18.99 -17.21
CA GLY A 83 3.94 18.91 -17.72
C GLY A 83 3.03 17.76 -17.32
N GLY A 84 2.82 17.49 -16.03
CA GLY A 84 1.59 16.83 -15.58
C GLY A 84 1.66 16.05 -14.26
N THR A 85 0.69 16.31 -13.37
CA THR A 85 0.28 15.52 -12.18
C THR A 85 1.03 15.71 -10.85
N ASP A 86 1.00 16.93 -10.31
CA ASP A 86 1.33 17.18 -8.89
C ASP A 86 0.08 17.06 -7.97
N ARG A 87 -0.83 16.12 -8.26
CA ARG A 87 -2.12 15.97 -7.55
C ARG A 87 -2.17 14.82 -6.56
N GLY A 88 -1.02 14.22 -6.25
CA GLY A 88 -0.93 13.05 -5.39
C GLY A 88 -0.63 13.38 -3.92
N ARG A 89 -1.36 12.78 -2.98
CA ARG A 89 -1.05 12.80 -1.54
C ARG A 89 -0.39 11.48 -1.15
N ASN A 90 0.65 11.53 -0.31
CA ASN A 90 1.19 10.32 0.31
C ASN A 90 0.32 9.95 1.52
N ILE A 91 -0.17 8.72 1.55
CA ILE A 91 -0.74 8.10 2.75
C ILE A 91 0.40 7.44 3.50
N SER A 92 0.55 7.77 4.77
CA SER A 92 1.61 7.26 5.61
C SER A 92 1.06 6.54 6.82
N VAL A 93 1.68 5.45 7.24
CA VAL A 93 1.32 4.71 8.44
C VAL A 93 2.48 4.75 9.43
N LYS A 94 2.17 4.59 10.71
CA LYS A 94 3.13 4.48 11.80
C LYS A 94 3.29 3.00 12.14
N VAL A 95 4.53 2.51 12.25
CA VAL A 95 4.81 1.14 12.64
C VAL A 95 5.71 1.16 13.86
N ARG A 96 5.26 0.57 14.97
CA ARG A 96 6.10 0.42 16.15
C ARG A 96 7.17 -0.63 15.89
N ARG A 97 8.42 -0.28 16.17
CA ARG A 97 9.52 -1.23 16.30
C ARG A 97 9.67 -1.61 17.76
N ARG A 98 9.93 -2.89 17.98
CA ARG A 98 10.19 -3.46 19.30
C ARG A 98 11.56 -4.07 19.31
N ARG A 99 12.24 -3.99 20.45
CA ARG A 99 13.52 -4.64 20.67
C ARG A 99 13.28 -5.91 21.49
N CYS A 100 13.79 -7.04 21.00
CA CYS A 100 13.76 -8.27 21.76
C CYS A 100 14.67 -8.16 22.99
N THR A 101 14.16 -8.51 24.17
CA THR A 101 14.93 -8.48 25.42
C THR A 101 15.95 -9.62 25.51
N ALA A 102 15.71 -10.73 24.82
CA ALA A 102 16.59 -11.89 24.81
C ALA A 102 17.74 -11.79 23.79
N CYS A 103 17.44 -11.48 22.52
CA CYS A 103 18.47 -11.47 21.46
C CYS A 103 18.83 -10.08 20.92
N GLY A 104 18.23 -9.00 21.46
CA GLY A 104 18.52 -7.61 21.07
C GLY A 104 18.06 -7.18 19.67
N LYS A 105 17.55 -8.09 18.83
CA LYS A 105 17.08 -7.77 17.47
C LYS A 105 15.89 -6.82 17.49
N LEU A 106 15.83 -5.96 16.48
CA LEU A 106 14.68 -5.11 16.21
C LEU A 106 13.65 -5.89 15.38
N VAL A 107 12.40 -5.84 15.82
CA VAL A 107 11.25 -6.51 15.20
C VAL A 107 10.20 -5.44 14.94
N TYR A 108 9.71 -5.37 13.70
CA TYR A 108 8.58 -4.51 13.38
C TYR A 108 7.28 -5.16 13.85
N SER A 109 6.33 -4.36 14.31
CA SER A 109 4.97 -4.81 14.55
C SER A 109 4.33 -5.29 13.24
N LYS A 110 3.32 -6.14 13.35
CA LYS A 110 2.52 -6.67 12.23
C LYS A 110 2.01 -5.50 11.40
N SER A 111 2.69 -5.21 10.30
CA SER A 111 2.42 -4.06 9.43
C SER A 111 2.22 -4.56 8.00
N PRO A 112 1.40 -3.87 7.20
CA PRO A 112 0.99 -4.33 5.89
C PRO A 112 2.06 -3.99 4.85
N PHE A 113 3.28 -4.48 5.03
CA PHE A 113 4.39 -4.33 4.09
C PHE A 113 5.13 -5.64 3.97
N TYR A 114 5.52 -5.99 2.75
CA TYR A 114 6.53 -7.01 2.53
C TYR A 114 7.91 -6.43 2.82
N ASP A 115 8.83 -7.28 3.27
CA ASP A 115 10.22 -6.89 3.46
C ASP A 115 10.84 -6.49 2.12
N GLY A 116 11.55 -5.35 2.09
CA GLY A 116 12.13 -4.81 0.87
C GLY A 116 11.16 -4.06 -0.06
N ILE A 117 9.84 -4.16 0.14
CA ILE A 117 8.86 -3.41 -0.65
C ILE A 117 8.50 -2.08 0.03
N ARG A 118 8.52 -1.01 -0.77
CA ARG A 118 8.24 0.36 -0.30
C ARG A 118 6.75 0.67 -0.21
N THR A 119 5.92 0.00 -0.99
CA THR A 119 4.45 0.17 -0.99
C THR A 119 3.78 -0.83 -0.05
N GLY A 120 2.54 -0.54 0.33
CA GLY A 120 1.73 -1.47 1.11
C GLY A 120 1.56 -2.83 0.43
N ALA A 121 1.49 -3.89 1.23
CA ALA A 121 1.27 -5.26 0.79
C ALA A 121 0.06 -5.41 -0.14
N PRO A 122 -1.10 -4.77 0.10
CA PRO A 122 -2.23 -4.85 -0.84
C PRO A 122 -1.92 -4.38 -2.27
N ILE A 123 -1.03 -3.40 -2.42
CA ILE A 123 -0.60 -2.89 -3.73
C ILE A 123 0.38 -3.87 -4.36
N ALA A 124 1.28 -4.46 -3.57
CA ALA A 124 2.21 -5.48 -4.04
C ALA A 124 1.47 -6.73 -4.50
N ASP A 125 0.52 -7.21 -3.70
CA ASP A 125 -0.38 -8.32 -4.02
C ASP A 125 -1.07 -8.08 -5.36
N PHE A 126 -1.64 -6.89 -5.54
CA PHE A 126 -2.35 -6.53 -6.77
C PHE A 126 -1.43 -6.61 -7.99
N CYS A 127 -0.20 -6.11 -7.87
CA CYS A 127 0.78 -6.21 -8.94
C CYS A 127 1.09 -7.68 -9.27
N MET A 128 1.36 -8.49 -8.25
CA MET A 128 1.79 -9.88 -8.42
C MET A 128 0.69 -10.76 -9.01
N VAL A 129 -0.56 -10.67 -8.54
CA VAL A 129 -1.66 -11.49 -9.06
C VAL A 129 -2.08 -11.11 -10.48
N ASN A 130 -1.74 -9.90 -10.96
CA ASN A 130 -2.02 -9.46 -12.33
C ASN A 130 -0.80 -9.53 -13.26
N ARG A 131 0.35 -10.05 -12.80
CA ARG A 131 1.63 -10.01 -13.53
C ARG A 131 1.56 -10.62 -14.93
N ASP A 132 0.83 -11.72 -15.06
CA ASP A 132 0.73 -12.51 -16.29
C ASP A 132 -0.43 -12.04 -17.18
N LEU A 133 -1.35 -11.24 -16.63
CA LEU A 133 -2.50 -10.69 -17.35
C LEU A 133 -2.19 -9.35 -18.00
N HIS A 134 -1.33 -8.55 -17.36
CA HIS A 134 -1.15 -7.15 -17.69
C HIS A 134 0.32 -6.73 -17.59
N PRO A 135 0.86 -6.03 -18.59
CA PRO A 135 2.20 -5.47 -18.48
C PRO A 135 2.25 -4.39 -17.39
N PRO A 136 3.45 -4.07 -16.85
CA PRO A 136 3.61 -3.12 -15.74
C PRO A 136 2.94 -1.75 -15.97
N ASN A 137 3.02 -1.24 -17.20
CA ASN A 137 2.38 0.03 -17.58
C ASN A 137 0.86 -0.04 -17.48
N HIS A 138 0.26 -1.20 -17.77
CA HIS A 138 -1.18 -1.38 -17.68
C HIS A 138 -1.63 -1.56 -16.23
N ILE A 139 -0.88 -2.31 -15.42
CA ILE A 139 -1.11 -2.42 -13.97
C ILE A 139 -1.10 -1.05 -13.31
N ALA A 140 -0.10 -0.21 -13.60
CA ALA A 140 -0.04 1.16 -13.10
C ALA A 140 -1.27 2.00 -13.49
N LYS A 141 -1.76 1.86 -14.73
CA LYS A 141 -2.99 2.53 -15.18
C LYS A 141 -4.24 2.01 -14.47
N ILE A 142 -4.33 0.71 -14.20
CA ILE A 142 -5.45 0.12 -13.46
C ILE A 142 -5.45 0.63 -12.02
N LEU A 143 -4.29 0.64 -11.35
CA LEU A 143 -4.12 1.24 -10.02
C LEU A 143 -4.50 2.73 -10.01
N GLY A 144 -4.12 3.48 -11.04
CA GLY A 144 -4.53 4.89 -11.18
C GLY A 144 -6.04 5.07 -11.26
N LYS A 145 -6.76 4.16 -11.93
CA LYS A 145 -8.23 4.15 -11.95
C LYS A 145 -8.86 3.74 -10.62
N LEU A 146 -8.09 3.17 -9.69
CA LEU A 146 -8.50 2.89 -8.31
C LEU A 146 -8.10 4.03 -7.35
N GLY A 147 -7.61 5.15 -7.89
CA GLY A 147 -7.13 6.29 -7.11
C GLY A 147 -5.72 6.11 -6.54
N ILE A 148 -4.97 5.07 -6.96
CA ILE A 148 -3.63 4.77 -6.46
C ILE A 148 -2.58 5.15 -7.51
N ILE A 149 -1.73 6.11 -7.18
CA ILE A 149 -0.64 6.57 -8.04
C ILE A 149 0.58 5.68 -7.83
N VAL A 150 0.93 4.89 -8.85
CA VAL A 150 2.14 4.06 -8.88
C VAL A 150 2.81 4.20 -10.23
N THR A 151 4.14 4.34 -10.25
CA THR A 151 4.88 4.39 -11.51
C THR A 151 5.10 2.96 -12.05
N PRO A 152 5.20 2.77 -13.37
CA PRO A 152 5.53 1.45 -13.91
C PRO A 152 6.88 0.91 -13.45
N ALA A 153 7.82 1.77 -13.04
CA ALA A 153 9.08 1.38 -12.44
C ALA A 153 8.87 0.73 -11.06
N THR A 154 8.02 1.31 -10.22
CA THR A 154 7.64 0.70 -8.94
C THR A 154 6.97 -0.65 -9.16
N VAL A 155 6.07 -0.77 -10.14
CA VAL A 155 5.44 -2.06 -10.49
C VAL A 155 6.51 -3.08 -10.89
N ARG A 156 7.44 -2.73 -11.79
CA ARG A 156 8.54 -3.63 -12.18
C ARG A 156 9.38 -4.09 -10.98
N ASN A 157 9.74 -3.17 -10.08
CA ASN A 157 10.50 -3.51 -8.88
C ASN A 157 9.77 -4.52 -7.99
N ILE A 158 8.44 -4.43 -7.87
CA ILE A 158 7.63 -5.41 -7.13
C ILE A 158 7.66 -6.76 -7.87
N LEU A 159 7.39 -6.77 -9.18
CA LEU A 159 7.33 -7.99 -9.97
C LEU A 159 8.66 -8.74 -10.05
N GLN A 160 9.77 -8.03 -9.91
CA GLN A 160 11.13 -8.58 -9.92
C GLN A 160 11.68 -8.87 -8.51
N SER A 161 10.85 -8.75 -7.47
CA SER A 161 11.30 -9.00 -6.10
C SER A 161 11.37 -10.50 -5.81
N ASP A 162 12.49 -10.94 -5.20
CA ASP A 162 12.71 -12.34 -4.80
C ASP A 162 12.13 -12.64 -3.40
N ILE A 163 10.97 -12.05 -3.10
CA ILE A 163 10.35 -12.17 -1.77
C ILE A 163 9.58 -13.49 -1.70
N PRO A 164 9.86 -14.39 -0.73
CA PRO A 164 9.22 -15.70 -0.65
C PRO A 164 7.69 -15.66 -0.59
N GLU A 165 7.11 -14.67 0.07
CA GLU A 165 5.66 -14.53 0.18
C GLU A 165 5.00 -14.06 -1.12
N LEU A 166 5.75 -13.41 -2.01
CA LEU A 166 5.28 -12.93 -3.31
C LEU A 166 5.64 -13.89 -4.45
N SER A 167 6.56 -14.82 -4.24
CA SER A 167 7.04 -15.75 -5.28
C SER A 167 5.97 -16.74 -5.76
N ASN A 168 4.93 -16.97 -4.94
CA ASN A 168 3.78 -17.84 -5.26
C ASN A 168 2.46 -17.04 -5.28
N PRO A 169 2.23 -16.19 -6.30
CA PRO A 169 1.06 -15.30 -6.35
C PRO A 169 -0.28 -16.03 -6.37
N GLU A 170 -0.32 -17.29 -6.80
CA GLU A 170 -1.51 -18.15 -6.76
C GLU A 170 -2.04 -18.41 -5.35
N ASN A 171 -1.19 -18.24 -4.32
CA ASN A 171 -1.59 -18.38 -2.92
C ASN A 171 -2.20 -17.09 -2.35
N ILE A 172 -2.19 -15.98 -3.08
CA ILE A 172 -2.79 -14.72 -2.66
C ILE A 172 -4.31 -14.81 -2.88
N PRO A 173 -5.13 -14.80 -1.81
CA PRO A 173 -6.58 -14.95 -1.95
C PRO A 173 -7.16 -13.81 -2.78
N SER A 174 -7.83 -14.13 -3.89
CA SER A 174 -8.23 -13.12 -4.88
C SER A 174 -9.54 -13.47 -5.58
N VAL A 175 -10.14 -12.45 -6.21
CA VAL A 175 -11.39 -12.55 -6.98
C VAL A 175 -11.17 -11.95 -8.37
N ASN A 176 -11.62 -12.64 -9.41
CA ASN A 176 -11.60 -12.11 -10.77
C ASN A 176 -12.85 -11.26 -11.04
N ILE A 177 -12.67 -9.99 -11.37
CA ILE A 177 -13.73 -9.03 -11.68
C ILE A 177 -13.40 -8.38 -13.02
N TYR A 178 -14.21 -8.64 -14.04
CA TYR A 178 -14.03 -8.12 -15.41
C TYR A 178 -12.63 -8.37 -16.01
N GLY A 179 -11.97 -9.47 -15.65
CA GLY A 179 -10.65 -9.82 -16.15
C GLY A 179 -9.49 -9.14 -15.41
N ILE A 180 -9.75 -8.48 -14.28
CA ILE A 180 -8.75 -8.05 -13.30
C ILE A 180 -8.83 -8.99 -12.11
N ILE A 181 -7.68 -9.42 -11.59
CA ILE A 181 -7.62 -10.18 -10.34
C ILE A 181 -7.43 -9.19 -9.18
N PHE A 182 -8.41 -9.12 -8.28
CA PHE A 182 -8.35 -8.28 -7.09
C PHE A 182 -7.97 -9.12 -5.87
N PRO A 183 -6.85 -8.81 -5.17
CA PRO A 183 -6.51 -9.51 -3.95
C PRO A 183 -7.44 -9.07 -2.81
N SER A 184 -7.78 -10.03 -1.95
CA SER A 184 -8.64 -9.81 -0.78
C SER A 184 -8.02 -8.82 0.21
N SER A 185 -6.68 -8.71 0.24
CA SER A 185 -5.95 -7.71 1.03
C SER A 185 -6.26 -6.27 0.62
N LEU A 186 -6.60 -6.05 -0.66
CA LEU A 186 -6.98 -4.74 -1.20
C LEU A 186 -8.49 -4.49 -1.06
N LEU A 187 -9.32 -5.50 -1.34
CA LEU A 187 -10.79 -5.38 -1.20
C LEU A 187 -11.24 -5.19 0.25
N ASN A 188 -10.56 -5.85 1.20
CA ASN A 188 -10.92 -5.83 2.62
C ASN A 188 -9.96 -4.95 3.44
N ILE A 189 -9.44 -3.88 2.84
CA ILE A 189 -8.42 -3.06 3.48
C ILE A 189 -8.94 -2.45 4.80
N SER A 190 -10.19 -1.99 4.84
CA SER A 190 -10.86 -1.45 6.02
C SER A 190 -11.00 -2.47 7.17
N GLU A 191 -11.30 -3.72 6.86
CA GLU A 191 -11.36 -4.80 7.87
C GLU A 191 -9.97 -5.18 8.39
N ARG A 192 -8.94 -5.16 7.54
CA ARG A 192 -7.56 -5.38 7.99
C ARG A 192 -7.06 -4.27 8.91
N ILE A 193 -7.53 -3.04 8.73
CA ILE A 193 -7.28 -1.92 9.65
C ILE A 193 -7.85 -2.23 11.04
N ARG A 194 -9.11 -2.69 11.10
CA ARG A 194 -9.78 -3.02 12.37
C ARG A 194 -9.07 -4.14 13.14
N ARG A 195 -8.57 -5.15 12.43
CA ARG A 195 -7.85 -6.31 13.01
C ARG A 195 -6.38 -6.03 13.35
N GLY A 196 -5.81 -4.96 12.82
CA GLY A 196 -4.42 -4.55 13.08
C GLY A 196 -4.21 -3.76 14.38
N ARG A 197 -5.26 -3.61 15.20
CA ARG A 197 -5.18 -3.06 16.56
C ARG A 197 -4.60 -4.06 17.56
#